data_AF-A0AAW8T0Y2-F1
#
_entry.id   AF-A0AAW8T0Y2-F1
#
_cell.length_a   1.000
_cell.length_b   1.000
_cell.length_c   1.000
_cell.angle_alpha   90.00
_cell.angle_beta   90.00
_cell.angle_gamma   90.00
#
_symmetry.space_group_name_H-M   'P 1'
#
loop_
_entity.id
_entity.type
_entity.pdbx_description
1 polymer ?
#
loop_
_entity_poly.entity_id
_entity_poly.type
_entity_poly.pdbx_seq_one_letter_code
_entity_poly.pdbx_strand_id
1 'polypeptide(L)'
;MRRKNRPLSIILGFFLVMASLGILSSRFFHFDNKVNSQQDFSASANQYLQEHGQDFSLLLQTDPRWADKAYGSGSSQNDLATNGCAITSLAMILSYQEKRTVYPTEILQWSGNNYYEAGQGTAWSIFPAFAQNYGLALEELGKDQAKIQQHLNQNQPLVISVTPGEFTEVGHIMVIKKDLQSDQIIVYDPNDRPEKEHYKQKYSLDHLMPELANAWVFS
;
A
#
# COMPACT_ATOMS: atom_id res chain seq x y z
N MET A 1 -46.23 42.76 78.70
CA MET A 1 -45.75 42.00 79.88
C MET A 1 -44.37 41.45 79.56
N ARG A 2 -43.41 41.65 80.48
CA ARG A 2 -41.96 41.41 80.37
C ARG A 2 -41.56 39.96 80.08
N ARG A 3 -40.48 39.76 79.30
CA ARG A 3 -39.23 39.01 79.66
C ARG A 3 -38.23 39.06 78.47
N LYS A 4 -37.14 39.85 78.55
CA LYS A 4 -35.75 39.52 78.97
C LYS A 4 -35.14 38.35 78.16
N ASN A 5 -34.26 38.62 77.18
CA ASN A 5 -32.77 38.69 77.23
C ASN A 5 -32.12 37.30 77.45
N ARG A 6 -31.08 36.80 76.75
CA ARG A 6 -29.99 37.24 75.83
C ARG A 6 -29.13 35.93 75.60
N PRO A 7 -27.88 35.90 75.09
CA PRO A 7 -27.17 36.58 73.99
C PRO A 7 -26.41 35.58 73.07
N LEU A 8 -25.90 36.00 71.91
CA LEU A 8 -24.46 36.12 71.61
C LEU A 8 -24.26 36.49 70.14
N SER A 9 -23.17 37.22 69.95
CA SER A 9 -22.82 38.01 68.79
C SER A 9 -21.53 37.48 68.18
N ILE A 10 -21.46 37.51 66.83
CA ILE A 10 -20.26 37.71 65.99
C ILE A 10 -19.35 36.45 65.94
N ILE A 11 -18.97 35.92 64.78
CA ILE A 11 -17.84 36.29 63.92
C ILE A 11 -18.02 35.43 62.64
N LEU A 12 -18.31 36.01 61.47
CA LEU A 12 -17.34 36.43 60.43
C LEU A 12 -16.58 35.26 59.78
N GLY A 13 -16.68 35.13 58.46
CA GLY A 13 -15.79 34.27 57.65
C GLY A 13 -16.53 33.55 56.52
N PHE A 14 -16.96 34.27 55.48
CA PHE A 14 -16.30 34.29 54.16
C PHE A 14 -16.45 32.99 53.33
N PHE A 15 -17.38 33.08 52.36
CA PHE A 15 -17.28 32.64 50.97
C PHE A 15 -16.13 31.69 50.58
N LEU A 16 -16.49 30.54 50.00
CA LEU A 16 -16.20 30.29 48.58
C LEU A 16 -17.03 29.13 48.01
N VAL A 17 -17.72 29.48 46.92
CA VAL A 17 -18.53 28.63 46.06
C VAL A 17 -17.63 27.64 45.32
N MET A 18 -17.83 26.34 45.50
CA MET A 18 -17.37 25.34 44.55
C MET A 18 -18.60 24.81 43.80
N ALA A 19 -18.80 25.34 42.60
CA ALA A 19 -19.77 24.85 41.65
C ALA A 19 -19.31 23.48 41.12
N SER A 20 -19.98 22.41 41.54
CA SER A 20 -19.87 21.09 40.91
C SER A 20 -21.08 20.85 40.02
N LEU A 21 -21.03 21.41 38.81
CA LEU A 21 -21.93 21.10 37.71
C LEU A 21 -21.08 20.74 36.50
N GLY A 22 -21.23 19.52 35.99
CA GLY A 22 -20.63 19.13 34.73
C GLY A 22 -20.30 17.65 34.63
N ILE A 23 -21.32 16.79 34.69
CA ILE A 23 -21.26 15.52 33.98
C ILE A 23 -21.20 15.89 32.50
N LEU A 24 -20.00 15.93 31.93
CA LEU A 24 -19.81 16.05 30.49
C LEU A 24 -18.86 14.96 30.02
N SER A 25 -19.51 13.92 29.50
CA SER A 25 -19.06 12.92 28.53
C SER A 25 -17.56 12.84 28.27
N SER A 26 -17.02 11.69 28.65
CA SER A 26 -15.89 10.99 28.02
C SER A 26 -15.66 11.37 26.54
N ARG A 27 -14.67 12.22 26.31
CA ARG A 27 -13.76 12.09 25.16
C ARG A 27 -12.35 12.31 25.67
N PHE A 28 -11.86 11.32 26.40
CA PHE A 28 -10.44 11.02 26.35
C PHE A 28 -10.14 10.75 24.87
N PHE A 29 -9.52 11.72 24.20
CA PHE A 29 -8.73 11.41 23.03
C PHE A 29 -7.58 10.54 23.54
N HIS A 30 -7.83 9.24 23.56
CA HIS A 30 -6.77 8.26 23.59
C HIS A 30 -6.07 8.41 22.24
N PHE A 31 -4.96 9.15 22.23
CA PHE A 31 -3.95 8.99 21.20
C PHE A 31 -3.35 7.59 21.42
N ASP A 32 -4.06 6.59 20.91
CA ASP A 32 -3.51 5.26 20.76
C ASP A 32 -2.40 5.36 19.71
N ASN A 33 -1.16 5.19 20.16
CA ASN A 33 -0.05 4.82 19.29
C ASN A 33 -0.33 3.43 18.70
N LYS A 34 -1.19 3.35 17.68
CA LYS A 34 -1.32 2.17 16.83
C LYS A 34 -0.51 2.43 15.57
N VAL A 35 0.69 1.85 15.51
CA VAL A 35 1.29 1.55 14.21
C VAL A 35 0.39 0.49 13.59
N ASN A 36 -0.37 1.01 12.65
CA ASN A 36 -1.40 0.42 11.81
C ASN A 36 -0.86 -0.79 11.05
N SER A 37 -1.65 -1.86 10.95
CA SER A 37 -1.26 -3.06 10.21
C SER A 37 -0.95 -2.72 8.74
N GLN A 38 -0.21 -3.58 8.01
CA GLN A 38 0.00 -3.38 6.56
C GLN A 38 -1.33 -3.26 5.78
N GLN A 39 -2.40 -3.89 6.29
CA GLN A 39 -3.75 -3.70 5.77
C GLN A 39 -4.25 -2.26 5.93
N ASP A 40 -4.11 -1.67 7.13
CA ASP A 40 -4.52 -0.30 7.41
C ASP A 40 -3.67 0.72 6.62
N PHE A 41 -2.37 0.45 6.45
CA PHE A 41 -1.48 1.25 5.61
C PHE A 41 -1.91 1.24 4.15
N SER A 42 -2.14 0.06 3.55
CA SER A 42 -2.62 -0.02 2.15
C SER A 42 -3.99 0.62 1.96
N ALA A 43 -4.89 0.53 2.95
CA ALA A 43 -6.19 1.22 2.92
C ALA A 43 -6.01 2.74 2.89
N SER A 44 -5.14 3.28 3.75
CA SER A 44 -4.82 4.71 3.80
C SER A 44 -4.14 5.20 2.52
N ALA A 45 -3.22 4.39 1.97
CA ALA A 45 -2.55 4.68 0.70
C ALA A 45 -3.55 4.74 -0.46
N ASN A 46 -4.49 3.79 -0.54
CA ASN A 46 -5.52 3.77 -1.56
C ASN A 46 -6.51 4.92 -1.44
N GLN A 47 -6.87 5.33 -0.21
CA GLN A 47 -7.65 6.54 0.01
C GLN A 47 -6.92 7.77 -0.52
N TYR A 48 -5.64 7.93 -0.18
CA TYR A 48 -4.81 9.03 -0.70
C TYR A 48 -4.76 9.05 -2.23
N LEU A 49 -4.49 7.90 -2.86
CA LEU A 49 -4.44 7.76 -4.32
C LEU A 49 -5.76 8.18 -4.97
N GLN A 50 -6.89 7.75 -4.41
CA GLN A 50 -8.23 8.12 -4.89
C GLN A 50 -8.50 9.62 -4.74
N GLU A 51 -8.18 10.21 -3.58
CA GLU A 51 -8.32 11.65 -3.33
C GLU A 51 -7.47 12.50 -4.28
N HIS A 52 -6.38 11.94 -4.80
CA HIS A 52 -5.49 12.56 -5.79
C HIS A 52 -5.82 12.12 -7.23
N GLY A 53 -7.03 11.59 -7.47
CA GLY A 53 -7.55 11.33 -8.80
C GLY A 53 -6.93 10.13 -9.52
N GLN A 54 -6.29 9.22 -8.79
CA GLN A 54 -5.74 7.98 -9.38
C GLN A 54 -6.82 6.89 -9.47
N ASP A 55 -6.72 6.05 -10.49
CA ASP A 55 -7.67 4.98 -10.83
C ASP A 55 -7.06 3.57 -10.69
N PHE A 56 -5.91 3.47 -10.01
CA PHE A 56 -5.18 2.23 -9.78
C PHE A 56 -4.90 2.06 -8.29
N SER A 57 -5.06 0.83 -7.78
CA SER A 57 -4.96 0.54 -6.35
C SER A 57 -3.66 -0.19 -6.01
N LEU A 58 -3.09 0.19 -4.87
CA LEU A 58 -1.93 -0.46 -4.26
C LEU A 58 -2.37 -1.70 -3.46
N LEU A 59 -1.73 -2.83 -3.73
CA LEU A 59 -1.79 -4.04 -2.90
C LEU A 59 -0.40 -4.35 -2.37
N LEU A 60 -0.32 -4.82 -1.13
CA LEU A 60 0.95 -5.12 -0.47
C LEU A 60 1.10 -6.62 -0.26
N GLN A 61 2.24 -7.18 -0.61
CA GLN A 61 2.53 -8.60 -0.41
C GLN A 61 2.61 -8.95 1.09
N THR A 62 2.90 -7.94 1.93
CA THR A 62 3.02 -8.03 3.39
C THR A 62 1.70 -7.80 4.14
N ASP A 63 0.57 -7.65 3.44
CA ASP A 63 -0.75 -7.53 4.06
C ASP A 63 -1.13 -8.82 4.82
N PRO A 64 -1.51 -8.73 6.12
CA PRO A 64 -1.74 -9.91 6.97
C PRO A 64 -2.85 -10.85 6.47
N ARG A 65 -3.72 -10.40 5.56
CA ARG A 65 -4.76 -11.25 4.97
C ARG A 65 -4.18 -12.40 4.12
N TRP A 66 -2.98 -12.24 3.57
CA TRP A 66 -2.33 -13.23 2.70
C TRP A 66 -0.82 -13.36 2.87
N ALA A 67 -0.17 -12.49 3.64
CA ALA A 67 1.27 -12.47 3.89
C ALA A 67 1.84 -13.85 4.25
N ASP A 68 1.11 -14.65 5.03
CA ASP A 68 1.50 -15.96 5.54
C ASP A 68 1.25 -17.12 4.57
N LYS A 69 0.67 -16.87 3.40
CA LYS A 69 0.34 -17.92 2.45
C LYS A 69 1.62 -18.47 1.83
N ALA A 70 1.72 -19.79 1.80
CA ALA A 70 2.89 -20.49 1.31
C ALA A 70 3.16 -20.15 -0.16
N TYR A 71 4.34 -19.60 -0.43
CA TYR A 71 4.85 -19.36 -1.77
C TYR A 71 6.37 -19.45 -1.75
N GLY A 72 6.90 -20.41 -2.51
CA GLY A 72 8.31 -20.75 -2.55
C GLY A 72 8.68 -22.02 -1.78
N SER A 73 9.97 -22.35 -1.86
CA SER A 73 10.58 -23.51 -1.21
C SER A 73 12.10 -23.34 -1.13
N GLY A 74 12.78 -24.12 -0.29
CA GLY A 74 14.25 -24.14 -0.25
C GLY A 74 14.89 -22.94 0.47
N SER A 75 14.10 -22.10 1.14
CA SER A 75 14.58 -21.03 2.02
C SER A 75 13.95 -21.11 3.42
N SER A 76 14.38 -20.24 4.35
CA SER A 76 13.76 -20.12 5.68
C SER A 76 12.41 -19.38 5.67
N GLN A 77 12.09 -18.65 4.60
CA GLN A 77 10.85 -17.87 4.46
C GLN A 77 10.21 -18.15 3.09
N ASN A 78 9.17 -18.97 3.10
CA ASN A 78 8.51 -19.45 1.89
C ASN A 78 7.05 -19.00 1.88
N ASP A 79 6.84 -17.69 1.96
CA ASP A 79 5.53 -17.07 2.01
C ASP A 79 5.42 -15.89 1.02
N LEU A 80 4.20 -15.38 0.86
CA LEU A 80 3.95 -14.23 -0.01
C LEU A 80 4.60 -12.94 0.52
N ALA A 81 4.71 -12.76 1.83
CA ALA A 81 5.36 -11.57 2.38
C ALA A 81 6.81 -11.44 1.92
N THR A 82 7.51 -12.55 1.75
CA THR A 82 8.91 -12.57 1.28
C THR A 82 9.02 -12.66 -0.23
N ASN A 83 8.25 -13.55 -0.88
CA ASN A 83 8.47 -13.92 -2.28
C ASN A 83 7.41 -13.36 -3.26
N GLY A 84 6.38 -12.69 -2.75
CA GLY A 84 5.14 -12.41 -3.47
C GLY A 84 5.09 -11.14 -4.32
N CYS A 85 6.22 -10.52 -4.65
CA CYS A 85 6.24 -9.25 -5.39
C CYS A 85 5.55 -9.37 -6.75
N ALA A 86 5.95 -10.33 -7.57
CA ALA A 86 5.35 -10.58 -8.88
C ALA A 86 3.87 -10.98 -8.77
N ILE A 87 3.52 -11.86 -7.82
CA ILE A 87 2.15 -12.32 -7.57
C ILE A 87 1.23 -11.14 -7.22
N THR A 88 1.70 -10.25 -6.36
CA THR A 88 0.95 -9.06 -5.93
C THR A 88 0.84 -8.03 -7.05
N SER A 89 1.92 -7.79 -7.80
CA SER A 89 1.89 -6.92 -8.98
C SER A 89 0.91 -7.39 -10.04
N LEU A 90 0.87 -8.70 -10.33
CA LEU A 90 -0.10 -9.27 -11.28
C LEU A 90 -1.55 -9.14 -10.79
N ALA A 91 -1.80 -9.26 -9.47
CA ALA A 91 -3.13 -9.01 -8.91
C ALA A 91 -3.57 -7.56 -9.10
N MET A 92 -2.66 -6.59 -8.96
CA MET A 92 -2.96 -5.18 -9.24
C MET A 92 -3.28 -4.96 -10.72
N ILE A 93 -2.51 -5.55 -11.64
CA ILE A 93 -2.80 -5.50 -13.09
C ILE A 93 -4.16 -6.11 -13.41
N LEU A 94 -4.46 -7.31 -12.92
CA LEU A 94 -5.74 -7.97 -13.20
C LEU A 94 -6.91 -7.15 -12.64
N SER A 95 -6.74 -6.56 -11.46
CA SER A 95 -7.76 -5.69 -10.86
C SER A 95 -8.09 -4.52 -11.79
N TYR A 96 -7.06 -3.90 -12.38
CA TYR A 96 -7.22 -2.80 -13.31
C TYR A 96 -7.87 -3.22 -14.64
N GLN A 97 -7.52 -4.40 -15.17
CA GLN A 97 -8.09 -4.89 -16.42
C GLN A 97 -9.57 -5.29 -16.26
N GLU A 98 -9.90 -6.02 -15.19
CA GLU A 98 -11.24 -6.54 -14.97
C GLU A 98 -12.18 -5.59 -14.22
N LYS A 99 -11.69 -4.43 -13.79
CA LYS A 99 -12.46 -3.41 -13.04
C LYS A 99 -13.13 -3.98 -11.77
N ARG A 100 -12.43 -4.91 -11.10
CA ARG A 100 -12.80 -5.48 -9.80
C ARG A 100 -11.57 -5.64 -8.93
N THR A 101 -11.75 -5.82 -7.63
CA THR A 101 -10.62 -6.20 -6.77
C THR A 101 -10.24 -7.65 -7.01
N VAL A 102 -8.98 -7.88 -7.35
CA VAL A 102 -8.31 -9.19 -7.39
C VAL A 102 -7.29 -9.21 -6.27
N TYR A 103 -7.29 -10.25 -5.44
CA TYR A 103 -6.31 -10.41 -4.37
C TYR A 103 -5.13 -11.29 -4.81
N PRO A 104 -3.93 -11.12 -4.20
CA PRO A 104 -2.76 -11.93 -4.53
C PRO A 104 -2.99 -13.45 -4.41
N THR A 105 -3.93 -13.86 -3.54
CA THR A 105 -4.33 -15.26 -3.38
C THR A 105 -4.97 -15.87 -4.63
N GLU A 106 -5.63 -15.07 -5.48
CA GLU A 106 -6.22 -15.57 -6.73
C GLU A 106 -5.12 -15.91 -7.75
N ILE A 107 -4.13 -15.03 -7.88
CA ILE A 107 -2.95 -15.27 -8.71
C ILE A 107 -2.15 -16.46 -8.18
N LEU A 108 -1.94 -16.53 -6.86
CA LEU A 108 -1.26 -17.65 -6.21
C LEU A 108 -2.01 -18.97 -6.39
N GLN A 109 -3.34 -18.98 -6.31
CA GLN A 109 -4.14 -20.18 -6.50
C GLN A 109 -3.98 -20.76 -7.90
N TRP A 110 -3.92 -19.89 -8.92
CA TRP A 110 -3.65 -20.30 -10.30
C TRP A 110 -2.19 -20.75 -10.49
N SER A 111 -1.23 -19.96 -10.03
CA SER A 111 0.19 -20.19 -10.31
C SER A 111 0.77 -21.35 -9.50
N GLY A 112 0.27 -21.56 -8.28
CA GLY A 112 0.95 -22.34 -7.26
C GLY A 112 2.42 -21.90 -7.14
N ASN A 113 3.32 -22.88 -7.02
CA ASN A 113 4.76 -22.69 -7.08
C ASN A 113 5.37 -22.92 -8.48
N ASN A 114 4.54 -23.02 -9.54
CA ASN A 114 5.02 -23.43 -10.87
C ASN A 114 6.03 -22.46 -11.50
N TYR A 115 6.05 -21.21 -11.05
CA TYR A 115 6.97 -20.17 -11.50
C TYR A 115 7.93 -19.70 -10.41
N TYR A 116 7.96 -20.38 -9.26
CA TYR A 116 8.90 -20.03 -8.21
C TYR A 116 10.29 -20.57 -8.53
N GLU A 117 11.31 -19.73 -8.33
CA GLU A 117 12.72 -20.08 -8.43
C GLU A 117 13.42 -19.81 -7.09
N ALA A 118 14.02 -20.87 -6.52
CA ALA A 118 14.69 -20.80 -5.24
C ALA A 118 15.83 -19.75 -5.25
N GLY A 119 15.76 -18.81 -4.31
CA GLY A 119 16.71 -17.70 -4.19
C GLY A 119 16.48 -16.53 -5.15
N GLN A 120 15.61 -16.68 -6.17
CA GLN A 120 15.35 -15.65 -7.19
C GLN A 120 13.93 -15.08 -7.12
N GLY A 121 13.00 -15.77 -6.43
CA GLY A 121 11.62 -15.34 -6.31
C GLY A 121 10.75 -15.94 -7.41
N THR A 122 10.20 -15.11 -8.30
CA THR A 122 9.30 -15.56 -9.38
C THR A 122 9.95 -15.42 -10.74
N ALA A 123 10.00 -16.50 -11.51
CA ALA A 123 10.49 -16.52 -12.89
C ALA A 123 9.64 -15.63 -13.80
N TRP A 124 10.28 -14.90 -14.70
CA TRP A 124 9.59 -14.02 -15.66
C TRP A 124 8.67 -14.76 -16.63
N SER A 125 8.80 -16.08 -16.77
CA SER A 125 7.86 -16.92 -17.53
C SER A 125 6.42 -16.85 -17.00
N ILE A 126 6.20 -16.37 -15.76
CA ILE A 126 4.86 -16.09 -15.24
C ILE A 126 4.12 -15.03 -16.04
N PHE A 127 4.80 -14.01 -16.60
CA PHE A 127 4.14 -12.88 -17.27
C PHE A 127 3.42 -13.30 -18.55
N PRO A 128 4.05 -13.99 -19.53
CA PRO A 128 3.33 -14.50 -20.70
C PRO A 128 2.29 -15.56 -20.33
N ALA A 129 2.55 -16.41 -19.33
CA ALA A 129 1.58 -17.40 -18.89
C ALA A 129 0.34 -16.77 -18.24
N PHE A 130 0.53 -15.70 -17.48
CA PHE A 130 -0.54 -14.92 -16.88
C PHE A 130 -1.40 -14.28 -17.96
N ALA A 131 -0.77 -13.62 -18.94
CA ALA A 131 -1.49 -13.01 -20.05
C ALA A 131 -2.35 -14.06 -20.79
N GLN A 132 -1.77 -15.22 -21.10
CA GLN A 132 -2.49 -16.32 -21.72
C GLN A 132 -3.67 -16.82 -20.87
N ASN A 133 -3.46 -17.02 -19.56
CA ASN A 133 -4.49 -17.55 -18.66
C ASN A 133 -5.70 -16.62 -18.53
N TYR A 134 -5.46 -15.32 -18.46
CA TYR A 134 -6.51 -14.31 -18.26
C TYR A 134 -6.98 -13.68 -19.58
N GLY A 135 -6.55 -14.21 -20.73
CA GLY A 135 -6.99 -13.74 -22.06
C GLY A 135 -6.53 -12.32 -22.40
N LEU A 136 -5.40 -11.89 -21.84
CA LEU A 136 -4.79 -10.58 -22.09
C LEU A 136 -3.71 -10.69 -23.17
N ALA A 137 -3.47 -9.60 -23.89
CA ALA A 137 -2.26 -9.46 -24.67
C ALA A 137 -1.09 -9.04 -23.75
N LEU A 138 0.13 -9.42 -24.14
CA LEU A 138 1.36 -9.01 -23.48
C LEU A 138 2.32 -8.44 -24.51
N GLU A 139 2.91 -7.29 -24.18
CA GLU A 139 4.12 -6.81 -24.84
C GLU A 139 5.26 -6.71 -23.81
N GLU A 140 6.37 -7.37 -24.11
CA GLU A 140 7.63 -7.20 -23.36
C GLU A 140 8.40 -6.04 -23.97
N LEU A 141 8.58 -4.98 -23.18
CA LEU A 141 9.17 -3.72 -23.59
C LEU A 141 10.68 -3.68 -23.35
N GLY A 142 11.21 -4.57 -22.51
CA GLY A 142 12.62 -4.54 -22.16
C GLY A 142 12.99 -3.25 -21.42
N LYS A 143 14.07 -2.62 -21.88
CA LYS A 143 14.50 -1.29 -21.45
C LYS A 143 14.28 -0.22 -22.52
N ASP A 144 13.35 -0.44 -23.46
CA ASP A 144 13.04 0.54 -24.50
C ASP A 144 12.24 1.70 -23.90
N GLN A 145 12.96 2.76 -23.55
CA GLN A 145 12.40 3.95 -22.93
C GLN A 145 11.30 4.60 -23.79
N ALA A 146 11.45 4.59 -25.12
CA ALA A 146 10.47 5.22 -26.01
C ALA A 146 9.15 4.46 -25.99
N LYS A 147 9.21 3.12 -26.04
CA LYS A 147 8.01 2.28 -25.90
C LYS A 147 7.37 2.40 -24.53
N ILE A 148 8.17 2.38 -23.45
CA ILE A 148 7.67 2.56 -22.08
C ILE A 148 6.93 3.90 -21.96
N GLN A 149 7.54 4.98 -22.44
CA GLN A 149 6.92 6.30 -22.44
C GLN A 149 5.61 6.34 -23.25
N GLN A 150 5.57 5.64 -24.39
CA GLN A 150 4.35 5.54 -25.21
C GLN A 150 3.20 4.90 -24.43
N HIS A 151 3.42 3.75 -23.77
CA HIS A 151 2.39 3.07 -22.99
C HIS A 151 1.95 3.89 -21.76
N LEU A 152 2.91 4.53 -21.08
CA LEU A 152 2.60 5.45 -19.98
C LEU A 152 1.73 6.63 -20.45
N ASN A 153 1.99 7.19 -21.63
CA ASN A 153 1.18 8.25 -22.22
C ASN A 153 -0.23 7.80 -22.62
N GLN A 154 -0.43 6.50 -22.80
CA GLN A 154 -1.75 5.86 -23.00
C GLN A 154 -2.44 5.51 -21.67
N ASN A 155 -1.87 5.94 -20.53
CA ASN A 155 -2.34 5.65 -19.17
C ASN A 155 -2.42 4.14 -18.85
N GLN A 156 -1.61 3.32 -19.50
CA GLN A 156 -1.52 1.89 -19.20
C GLN A 156 -0.57 1.66 -18.01
N PRO A 157 -0.93 0.82 -17.03
CA PRO A 157 -0.01 0.37 -15.99
C PRO A 157 0.98 -0.64 -16.57
N LEU A 158 2.25 -0.55 -16.14
CA LEU A 158 3.32 -1.44 -16.54
C LEU A 158 3.84 -2.19 -15.31
N VAL A 159 4.04 -3.50 -15.46
CA VAL A 159 4.87 -4.25 -14.50
C VAL A 159 6.32 -4.01 -14.87
N ILE A 160 7.16 -3.70 -13.89
CA ILE A 160 8.59 -3.53 -14.09
C ILE A 160 9.39 -4.41 -13.14
N SER A 161 10.52 -4.89 -13.64
CA SER A 161 11.59 -5.46 -12.82
C SER A 161 12.67 -4.43 -12.65
N VAL A 162 13.15 -4.24 -11.42
CA VAL A 162 14.27 -3.37 -11.10
C VAL A 162 15.42 -4.14 -10.46
N THR A 163 16.64 -3.67 -10.70
CA THR A 163 17.89 -4.11 -10.06
C THR A 163 18.10 -3.37 -8.73
N PRO A 164 19.13 -3.70 -7.93
CA PRO A 164 19.44 -2.96 -6.71
C PRO A 164 19.60 -1.45 -6.93
N GLY A 165 19.06 -0.65 -6.01
CA GLY A 165 19.05 0.81 -6.03
C GLY A 165 18.07 1.41 -5.02
N GLU A 166 17.37 2.48 -5.38
CA GLU A 166 16.41 3.17 -4.52
C GLU A 166 15.28 2.26 -4.03
N PHE A 167 14.76 1.38 -4.89
CA PHE A 167 13.54 0.63 -4.62
C PHE A 167 13.79 -0.69 -3.86
N THR A 168 14.99 -1.26 -4.00
CA THR A 168 15.34 -2.59 -3.49
C THR A 168 16.86 -2.78 -3.37
N GLU A 169 17.31 -3.68 -2.49
CA GLU A 169 18.74 -4.01 -2.33
C GLU A 169 19.19 -5.21 -3.18
N VAL A 170 18.27 -6.00 -3.73
CA VAL A 170 18.58 -7.25 -4.46
C VAL A 170 17.99 -7.29 -5.87
N GLY A 171 16.74 -6.87 -5.99
CA GLY A 171 15.92 -6.99 -7.19
C GLY A 171 14.45 -7.01 -6.77
N HIS A 172 13.57 -6.50 -7.62
CA HIS A 172 12.16 -6.36 -7.24
C HIS A 172 11.23 -6.25 -8.43
N ILE A 173 10.00 -6.73 -8.27
CA ILE A 173 8.90 -6.54 -9.22
C ILE A 173 7.90 -5.57 -8.61
N MET A 174 7.56 -4.52 -9.37
CA MET A 174 6.58 -3.52 -8.96
C MET A 174 5.76 -3.05 -10.16
N VAL A 175 4.73 -2.23 -9.93
CA VAL A 175 3.93 -1.63 -11.00
C VAL A 175 4.18 -0.14 -11.06
N ILE A 176 4.26 0.43 -12.27
CA ILE A 176 4.27 1.87 -12.49
C ILE A 176 3.09 2.28 -13.35
N LYS A 177 2.58 3.49 -13.13
CA LYS A 177 1.55 4.09 -13.97
C LYS A 177 1.77 5.60 -14.03
N LYS A 178 1.41 6.21 -15.15
CA LYS A 178 1.37 7.66 -15.26
C LYS A 178 0.39 8.25 -14.26
N ASP A 179 0.82 9.29 -13.56
CA ASP A 179 -0.03 10.11 -12.72
C ASP A 179 -1.13 10.75 -13.57
N LEU A 180 -2.40 10.56 -13.20
CA LEU A 180 -3.49 11.17 -13.94
C LEU A 180 -3.56 12.71 -13.83
N GLN A 181 -2.81 13.30 -12.91
CA GLN A 181 -2.77 14.74 -12.67
C GLN A 181 -1.48 15.42 -13.16
N SER A 182 -0.51 14.67 -13.69
CA SER A 182 0.77 15.23 -14.15
C SER A 182 1.46 14.36 -15.20
N ASP A 183 2.60 14.80 -15.73
CA ASP A 183 3.44 13.98 -16.61
C ASP A 183 4.42 13.07 -15.86
N GLN A 184 4.26 12.94 -14.54
CA GLN A 184 5.10 12.10 -13.69
C GLN A 184 4.54 10.68 -13.57
N ILE A 185 5.33 9.79 -12.97
CA ILE A 185 5.03 8.39 -12.73
C ILE A 185 4.81 8.18 -11.24
N ILE A 186 3.82 7.35 -10.91
CA ILE A 186 3.60 6.82 -9.57
C ILE A 186 4.06 5.36 -9.55
N VAL A 187 4.77 4.99 -8.49
CA VAL A 187 5.20 3.61 -8.23
C VAL A 187 4.23 2.96 -7.25
N TYR A 188 3.71 1.81 -7.66
CA TYR A 188 2.89 0.91 -6.85
C TYR A 188 3.75 -0.28 -6.43
N ASP A 189 4.50 -0.08 -5.35
CA ASP A 189 5.44 -1.06 -4.80
C ASP A 189 4.70 -2.09 -3.91
N PRO A 190 4.66 -3.39 -4.25
CA PRO A 190 4.03 -4.39 -3.39
C PRO A 190 4.74 -4.58 -2.03
N ASN A 191 5.96 -4.06 -1.87
CA ASN A 191 6.74 -4.00 -0.64
C ASN A 191 6.78 -2.59 -0.02
N ASP A 192 5.86 -1.70 -0.41
CA ASP A 192 5.74 -0.38 0.21
C ASP A 192 5.38 -0.50 1.69
N ARG A 193 5.78 0.51 2.47
CA ARG A 193 5.62 0.58 3.91
C ARG A 193 5.74 2.04 4.39
N PRO A 194 5.36 2.36 5.63
CA PRO A 194 5.38 3.75 6.13
C PRO A 194 6.71 4.49 6.00
N GLU A 195 7.84 3.78 5.90
CA GLU A 195 9.16 4.39 5.73
C GLU A 195 9.51 4.74 4.27
N LYS A 196 8.83 4.13 3.29
CA LYS A 196 9.09 4.31 1.85
C LYS A 196 8.09 5.28 1.22
N GLU A 197 6.80 4.95 1.31
CA GLU A 197 5.66 5.67 0.74
C GLU A 197 5.84 6.08 -0.73
N HIS A 198 6.35 5.16 -1.57
CA HIS A 198 6.59 5.42 -3.00
C HIS A 198 5.33 5.88 -3.74
N TYR A 199 4.15 5.42 -3.31
CA TYR A 199 2.85 5.84 -3.86
C TYR A 199 2.55 7.35 -3.74
N LYS A 200 3.23 8.07 -2.83
CA LYS A 200 3.12 9.54 -2.69
C LYS A 200 4.14 10.30 -3.52
N GLN A 201 5.19 9.63 -3.96
CA GLN A 201 6.28 10.26 -4.70
C GLN A 201 5.92 10.38 -6.19
N LYS A 202 6.67 11.24 -6.89
CA LYS A 202 6.50 11.53 -8.31
C LYS A 202 7.84 11.35 -8.98
N TYR A 203 7.89 10.43 -9.94
CA TYR A 203 9.11 10.03 -10.62
C TYR A 203 9.07 10.44 -12.08
N SER A 204 10.22 10.83 -12.64
CA SER A 204 10.39 10.87 -14.10
C SER A 204 10.75 9.48 -14.60
N LEU A 205 10.50 9.21 -15.89
CA LEU A 205 10.96 7.96 -16.49
C LEU A 205 12.49 7.85 -16.44
N ASP A 206 13.20 8.95 -16.73
CA ASP A 206 14.67 9.02 -16.65
C ASP A 206 15.22 8.64 -15.28
N HIS A 207 14.48 8.90 -14.20
CA HIS A 207 14.86 8.50 -12.85
C HIS A 207 14.80 6.98 -12.65
N LEU A 208 13.82 6.31 -13.25
CA LEU A 208 13.62 4.86 -13.12
C LEU A 208 14.54 4.04 -14.04
N MET A 209 14.91 4.59 -15.20
CA MET A 209 15.66 3.88 -16.25
C MET A 209 16.99 3.24 -15.81
N PRO A 210 17.81 3.85 -14.93
CA PRO A 210 19.06 3.26 -14.46
C PRO A 210 18.86 1.93 -13.73
N GLU A 211 17.79 1.81 -12.95
CA GLU A 211 17.48 0.63 -12.15
C GLU A 211 16.58 -0.38 -12.89
N LEU A 212 15.99 0.01 -14.02
CA LEU A 212 15.13 -0.86 -14.80
C LEU A 212 15.89 -2.07 -15.36
N ALA A 213 15.42 -3.28 -15.06
CA ALA A 213 15.87 -4.52 -15.68
C ALA A 213 14.98 -4.90 -16.88
N ASN A 214 13.65 -4.77 -16.74
CA ASN A 214 12.68 -5.11 -17.76
C ASN A 214 11.31 -4.44 -17.47
N ALA A 215 10.45 -4.35 -18.48
CA ALA A 215 9.09 -3.84 -18.38
C ALA A 215 8.13 -4.66 -19.24
N TRP A 216 6.92 -4.86 -18.74
CA TRP A 216 5.82 -5.56 -19.40
C TRP A 216 4.54 -4.74 -19.31
N VAL A 217 3.76 -4.76 -20.40
CA VAL A 217 2.43 -4.14 -20.45
C VAL A 217 1.39 -5.17 -20.87
N PHE A 218 0.21 -5.05 -20.29
CA PHE A 218 -0.93 -5.95 -20.52
C PHE A 218 -2.11 -5.14 -21.05
N SER A 219 -2.87 -5.68 -22.00
CA SER A 219 -4.03 -5.01 -22.63
C SER A 219 -5.12 -5.97 -23.06
#